data_AF-A0A850QZ14-F1
#
_entry.id   AF-A0A850QZ14-F1
#
_cell.length_a   1.000
_cell.length_b   1.000
_cell.length_c   1.000
_cell.angle_alpha   90.00
_cell.angle_beta   90.00
_cell.angle_gamma   90.00
#
_symmetry.space_group_name_H-M   'P 1'
#
loop_
_entity.id
_entity.type
_entity.pdbx_description
1 polymer ?
#
loop_
_entity_poly.entity_id
_entity_poly.type
_entity_poly.pdbx_seq_one_letter_code
_entity_poly.pdbx_strand_id
1 'polypeptide(L)'
;CLTTTIGLTNANAEYYQNTYGIKFRHSAMVITLLTALVSNVGLETIIEVSLPAILILCPIAIALIIATIALGNNQAKSVSLEQTAIVIVAALFGSLDALNILGKLSEGTKEVCQQWIPLFNSHVSWLAPVFIVIIAVKAVTLVKRRTEVAPAQ
;
A
#
# COMPACT_ATOMS: atom_id res chain seq x y z
N CYS A 1 13.03 18.29 -3.95
CA CYS A 1 12.06 17.78 -2.95
C CYS A 1 11.17 18.85 -2.31
N LEU A 2 11.52 20.15 -2.33
CA LEU A 2 10.74 21.19 -1.65
C LEU A 2 9.24 21.19 -2.04
N THR A 3 8.93 21.15 -3.34
CA THR A 3 7.52 21.10 -3.80
C THR A 3 6.79 19.82 -3.33
N THR A 4 7.47 18.68 -3.31
CA THR A 4 6.93 17.41 -2.78
C THR A 4 6.68 17.49 -1.28
N THR A 5 7.62 18.07 -0.52
CA THR A 5 7.49 18.27 0.92
C THR A 5 6.34 19.23 1.24
N ILE A 6 6.19 20.32 0.48
CA ILE A 6 5.05 21.25 0.62
C ILE A 6 3.74 20.53 0.31
N GLY A 7 3.67 19.76 -0.79
CA GLY A 7 2.49 18.99 -1.18
C GLY A 7 2.07 17.98 -0.11
N LEU A 8 3.00 17.18 0.41
CA LEU A 8 2.72 16.19 1.46
C LEU A 8 2.31 16.85 2.79
N THR A 9 2.96 17.95 3.17
CA THR A 9 2.60 18.70 4.38
C THR A 9 1.18 19.27 4.27
N ASN A 10 0.82 19.81 3.11
CA ASN A 10 -0.52 20.32 2.85
C ASN A 10 -1.58 19.21 2.92
N ALA A 11 -1.34 18.09 2.23
CA ALA A 11 -2.26 16.94 2.22
C ALA A 11 -2.48 16.36 3.63
N ASN A 12 -1.39 16.22 4.41
CA ASN A 12 -1.49 15.75 5.80
C ASN A 12 -2.23 16.75 6.69
N ALA A 13 -1.93 18.05 6.58
CA ALA A 13 -2.59 19.08 7.37
C ALA A 13 -4.10 19.16 7.07
N GLU A 14 -4.48 19.05 5.80
CA GLU A 14 -5.88 18.96 5.37
C GLU A 14 -6.57 17.69 5.91
N TYR A 15 -5.90 16.53 5.84
CA TYR A 15 -6.42 15.28 6.42
C TYR A 15 -6.71 15.39 7.92
N TYR A 16 -5.78 15.96 8.69
CA TYR A 16 -5.95 16.19 10.13
C TYR A 16 -7.07 17.19 10.43
N GLN A 17 -7.21 18.23 9.61
CA GLN A 17 -8.28 19.21 9.76
C GLN A 17 -9.66 18.58 9.49
N ASN A 18 -9.79 17.80 8.42
CA ASN A 18 -11.07 17.19 8.05
C ASN A 18 -11.46 16.04 8.99
N THR A 19 -10.48 15.28 9.48
CA THR A 19 -10.73 14.09 10.34
C THR A 19 -10.88 14.45 11.82
N TYR A 20 -10.03 15.35 12.34
CA TYR A 20 -9.95 15.65 13.77
C TYR A 20 -10.31 17.09 14.12
N GLY A 21 -10.64 17.94 13.14
CA GLY A 21 -11.00 19.35 13.37
C GLY A 21 -9.84 20.25 13.78
N ILE A 22 -8.59 19.78 13.65
CA ILE A 22 -7.40 20.55 14.04
C ILE A 22 -7.15 21.67 13.03
N LYS A 23 -6.83 22.88 13.50
CA LYS A 23 -6.49 24.01 12.62
C LYS A 23 -5.26 23.68 11.78
N PHE A 24 -5.36 23.86 10.46
CA PHE A 24 -4.30 23.64 9.47
C PHE A 24 -2.91 24.10 9.92
N ARG A 25 -2.81 25.33 10.44
CA ARG A 25 -1.54 25.94 10.89
C ARG A 25 -0.84 25.15 11.99
N HIS A 26 -1.59 24.51 12.90
CA HIS A 26 -1.02 23.72 13.98
C HIS A 26 -0.47 22.39 13.44
N SER A 27 -1.25 21.66 12.64
CA SER A 27 -0.81 20.40 12.02
C SER A 27 0.42 20.60 11.13
N ALA A 28 0.43 21.63 10.29
CA ALA A 28 1.56 21.95 9.41
C ALA A 28 2.83 22.27 10.23
N MET A 29 2.71 23.08 11.29
CA MET A 29 3.85 23.43 12.15
C MET A 29 4.45 22.21 12.84
N VAL A 30 3.62 21.29 13.36
CA VAL A 30 4.06 20.05 13.99
C VAL A 30 4.80 19.15 12.98
N ILE A 31 4.25 18.96 11.78
CA ILE A 31 4.86 18.12 10.74
C ILE A 31 6.21 18.71 10.30
N THR A 32 6.30 20.02 10.09
CA THR A 32 7.56 20.68 9.70
C THR A 32 8.60 20.58 10.81
N LEU A 33 8.22 20.80 12.08
CA LEU A 33 9.14 20.69 13.21
C LEU A 33 9.67 19.26 13.36
N LEU A 34 8.80 18.25 13.28
CA LEU A 34 9.20 16.84 13.32
C LEU A 34 10.15 16.49 12.18
N THR A 35 9.87 16.95 10.96
CA THR A 35 10.73 16.73 9.80
C THR A 35 12.10 17.39 9.98
N ALA A 36 12.15 18.59 10.56
CA ALA A 36 13.40 19.28 10.87
C ALA A 36 14.25 18.52 11.90
N LEU A 37 13.60 17.94 12.93
CA LEU A 37 14.28 17.09 13.91
C LEU A 37 14.83 15.81 13.28
N VAL A 38 14.03 15.11 12.48
CA VAL A 38 14.44 13.88 11.78
C VAL A 38 15.57 14.16 10.78
N SER A 39 15.57 15.32 10.12
CA SER A 39 16.64 15.71 9.20
C SER A 39 18.01 15.88 9.86
N ASN A 40 18.09 15.97 11.19
CA ASN A 40 19.34 16.01 11.93
C ASN A 40 19.89 14.60 12.28
N VAL A 41 19.11 13.55 12.06
CA VAL A 41 19.52 12.15 12.17
C VAL A 41 20.19 11.77 10.85
N GLY A 42 21.42 11.25 10.86
CA GLY A 42 22.22 11.07 9.64
C GLY A 42 21.50 10.34 8.49
N LEU A 43 21.87 10.69 7.24
CA LEU A 43 21.23 10.18 6.02
C LEU A 43 21.23 8.64 5.94
N GLU A 44 22.32 8.01 6.36
CA GLU A 44 22.48 6.55 6.37
C GLU A 44 21.37 5.85 7.17
N THR A 45 21.09 6.32 8.37
CA THR A 45 20.06 5.77 9.27
C THR A 45 18.66 6.01 8.71
N ILE A 46 18.41 7.18 8.10
CA ILE A 46 17.12 7.48 7.47
C ILE A 46 16.85 6.52 6.32
N ILE A 47 17.84 6.24 5.47
CA ILE A 47 17.67 5.37 4.31
C ILE A 47 17.45 3.92 4.75
N GLU A 48 18.22 3.41 5.72
CA GLU A 48 18.10 2.04 6.23
C GLU A 48 16.69 1.76 6.77
N VAL A 49 16.08 2.74 7.45
CA VAL A 49 14.71 2.62 7.98
C VAL A 49 13.65 2.89 6.90
N SER A 50 13.89 3.81 5.97
CA SER A 50 12.90 4.19 4.96
C SER A 50 12.75 3.12 3.87
N LEU A 51 13.82 2.43 3.51
CA LEU A 51 13.80 1.41 2.45
C LEU A 51 12.79 0.28 2.72
N PRO A 52 12.78 -0.41 3.89
CA PRO A 52 11.77 -1.41 4.19
C PRO A 52 10.36 -0.81 4.30
N ALA A 53 10.23 0.40 4.82
CA ALA A 53 8.94 1.09 4.90
C ALA A 53 8.37 1.33 3.49
N ILE A 54 9.18 1.78 2.53
CA ILE A 54 8.77 1.99 1.14
C ILE A 54 8.34 0.68 0.48
N LEU A 55 9.09 -0.41 0.69
CA LEU A 55 8.76 -1.73 0.13
C LEU A 55 7.43 -2.30 0.66
N ILE A 56 6.99 -1.89 1.84
CA ILE A 56 5.69 -2.28 2.40
C ILE A 56 4.60 -1.30 1.95
N LEU A 57 4.83 0.01 2.06
CA LEU A 57 3.80 1.03 1.80
C LEU A 57 3.48 1.17 0.30
N CYS A 58 4.49 1.12 -0.57
CA CYS A 58 4.32 1.27 -2.02
C CYS A 58 3.35 0.23 -2.62
N PRO A 59 3.54 -1.09 -2.41
CA PRO A 59 2.62 -2.08 -2.95
C PRO A 59 1.22 -1.92 -2.38
N ILE A 60 1.07 -1.59 -1.10
CA ILE A 60 -0.24 -1.33 -0.48
C ILE A 60 -0.96 -0.17 -1.17
N ALA A 61 -0.26 0.95 -1.38
CA ALA A 61 -0.84 2.13 -2.03
C ALA A 61 -1.25 1.84 -3.48
N ILE A 62 -0.38 1.17 -4.25
CA ILE A 62 -0.69 0.80 -5.63
C ILE A 62 -1.86 -0.20 -5.67
N ALA A 63 -1.89 -1.19 -4.77
CA ALA A 63 -2.98 -2.15 -4.64
C ALA A 63 -4.32 -1.46 -4.42
N LEU A 64 -4.37 -0.49 -3.50
CA LEU A 64 -5.56 0.30 -3.19
C LEU A 64 -6.04 1.12 -4.39
N ILE A 65 -5.11 1.77 -5.09
CA ILE A 65 -5.44 2.57 -6.28
C ILE A 65 -6.03 1.66 -7.36
N ILE A 66 -5.38 0.53 -7.67
CA ILE A 66 -5.86 -0.41 -8.68
C ILE A 66 -7.20 -1.02 -8.25
N ALA A 67 -7.36 -1.42 -7.00
CA ALA A 67 -8.62 -1.96 -6.49
C ALA A 67 -9.76 -0.95 -6.61
N THR A 68 -9.51 0.32 -6.30
CA THR A 68 -10.50 1.40 -6.44
C THR A 68 -10.90 1.61 -7.90
N ILE A 69 -9.94 1.59 -8.83
CA ILE A 69 -10.21 1.72 -10.27
C ILE A 69 -10.93 0.48 -10.82
N ALA A 70 -10.51 -0.72 -10.44
CA ALA A 70 -10.97 -1.99 -11.00
C ALA A 70 -12.38 -2.40 -10.50
N LEU A 71 -12.68 -2.15 -9.22
CA LEU A 71 -14.00 -2.44 -8.64
C LEU A 71 -15.00 -1.28 -8.89
N GLY A 72 -14.50 -0.12 -9.30
CA GLY A 72 -15.28 1.10 -9.48
C GLY A 72 -15.73 1.69 -8.14
N ASN A 73 -16.13 2.96 -8.17
CA ASN A 73 -16.67 3.68 -7.01
C ASN A 73 -18.09 3.17 -6.70
N ASN A 74 -18.23 1.92 -6.26
CA ASN A 74 -19.48 1.45 -5.72
C ASN A 74 -19.63 2.12 -4.35
N GLN A 75 -20.43 3.19 -4.30
CA GLN A 75 -20.84 3.98 -3.12
C GLN A 75 -21.47 3.15 -1.97
N ALA A 76 -21.45 1.82 -2.05
CA ALA A 76 -21.76 0.95 -0.94
C ALA A 76 -20.63 1.08 0.10
N LYS A 77 -20.90 1.90 1.10
CA LYS A 77 -20.18 2.33 2.31
C LYS A 77 -19.33 1.29 3.08
N SER A 78 -19.18 0.07 2.61
CA SER A 78 -18.37 -0.98 3.21
C SER A 78 -17.07 -1.16 2.42
N VAL A 79 -15.92 -1.05 3.10
CA VAL A 79 -14.68 -1.67 2.62
C VAL A 79 -15.02 -3.13 2.29
N SER A 80 -15.13 -3.44 1.00
CA SER A 80 -15.50 -4.78 0.57
C SER A 80 -14.41 -5.73 1.07
N LEU A 81 -14.79 -6.89 1.62
CA LEU A 81 -13.84 -7.95 2.01
C LEU A 81 -12.81 -8.23 0.90
N GLU A 82 -13.24 -8.05 -0.35
CA GLU A 82 -12.46 -8.09 -1.58
C GLU A 82 -11.28 -7.09 -1.61
N GLN A 83 -11.51 -5.81 -1.25
CA GLN A 83 -10.47 -4.79 -1.20
C GLN A 83 -9.47 -5.06 -0.06
N THR A 84 -9.97 -5.49 1.10
CA THR A 84 -9.12 -5.88 2.22
C THR A 84 -8.23 -7.07 1.87
N ALA A 85 -8.76 -8.07 1.16
CA ALA A 85 -7.98 -9.23 0.71
C ALA A 85 -6.84 -8.82 -0.24
N ILE A 86 -7.10 -7.93 -1.20
CA ILE A 86 -6.08 -7.41 -2.13
C ILE A 86 -4.95 -6.70 -1.36
N VAL A 87 -5.31 -5.86 -0.39
CA VAL A 87 -4.35 -5.12 0.43
C VAL A 87 -3.55 -6.03 1.34
N ILE A 88 -4.18 -7.03 1.96
CA ILE A 88 -3.48 -8.01 2.81
C ILE A 88 -2.45 -8.78 1.99
N VAL A 89 -2.81 -9.22 0.79
CA VAL A 89 -1.86 -9.91 -0.10
C VAL A 89 -0.72 -8.97 -0.49
N ALA A 90 -1.01 -7.72 -0.89
CA ALA A 90 0.01 -6.72 -1.19
C ALA A 90 0.97 -6.49 -0.01
N ALA A 91 0.43 -6.36 1.20
CA ALA A 91 1.17 -6.12 2.42
C ALA A 91 2.03 -7.32 2.84
N LEU A 92 1.50 -8.54 2.70
CA LEU A 92 2.25 -9.77 3.01
C LEU A 92 3.46 -9.91 2.11
N PHE A 93 3.27 -9.82 0.79
CA PHE A 93 4.38 -9.95 -0.16
C PHE A 93 5.35 -8.76 -0.09
N GLY A 94 4.86 -7.53 0.10
CA GLY A 94 5.74 -6.37 0.33
C GLY A 94 6.57 -6.47 1.62
N SER A 95 6.00 -7.05 2.68
CA SER A 95 6.73 -7.32 3.93
C SER A 95 7.79 -8.40 3.76
N LEU A 96 7.54 -9.40 2.93
CA LEU A 96 8.55 -10.41 2.57
C LEU A 96 9.73 -9.77 1.81
N ASP A 97 9.45 -8.88 0.84
CA ASP A 97 10.49 -8.13 0.13
C ASP A 97 11.29 -7.22 1.08
N ALA A 98 10.63 -6.57 2.04
CA ALA A 98 11.29 -5.78 3.08
C ALA A 98 12.15 -6.64 4.03
N LEU A 99 11.71 -7.84 4.42
CA LEU A 99 12.52 -8.76 5.23
C LEU A 99 13.73 -9.30 4.47
N ASN A 100 13.61 -9.48 3.15
CA ASN A 100 14.72 -9.89 2.30
C ASN A 100 15.85 -8.86 2.29
N ILE A 101 15.50 -7.58 2.11
CA ILE A 101 16.49 -6.49 2.06
C ILE A 101 17.15 -6.25 3.42
N LEU A 102 16.46 -6.55 4.52
CA LEU A 102 17.02 -6.54 5.87
C LEU A 102 17.96 -7.72 6.17
N GLY A 103 18.16 -8.64 5.22
CA GLY A 103 19.04 -9.80 5.40
C GLY A 103 18.52 -10.82 6.42
N LYS A 104 17.24 -10.74 6.81
CA LYS A 104 16.62 -11.60 7.83
C LYS A 104 16.10 -12.93 7.28
N LEU A 105 16.17 -13.14 5.96
CA LEU A 105 15.75 -14.39 5.31
C LEU A 105 16.93 -15.36 5.20
N SER A 106 16.74 -16.59 5.71
CA SER A 106 17.67 -17.70 5.55
C SER A 106 17.84 -18.06 4.06
N GLU A 107 19.05 -18.46 3.66
CA GLU A 107 19.41 -18.76 2.25
C GLU A 107 18.44 -19.75 1.58
N GLY A 108 18.03 -20.82 2.30
CA GLY A 108 17.05 -21.78 1.78
C GLY A 108 15.65 -21.22 1.51
N THR A 109 15.21 -20.18 2.22
CA THR A 109 13.93 -19.51 1.94
C THR A 109 14.04 -18.58 0.73
N LYS A 110 15.22 -17.98 0.49
CA LYS A 110 15.48 -17.15 -0.69
C LYS A 110 15.46 -17.99 -1.97
N GLU A 111 16.08 -19.17 -1.97
CA GLU A 111 16.10 -20.06 -3.13
C GLU A 111 14.70 -20.56 -3.48
N VAL A 112 13.89 -20.95 -2.49
CA VAL A 112 12.49 -21.38 -2.70
C VAL A 112 11.64 -20.22 -3.24
N CYS A 113 11.80 -19.00 -2.70
CA CYS A 113 11.09 -17.83 -3.21
C CYS A 113 11.52 -17.44 -4.62
N GLN A 114 12.82 -17.51 -4.95
CA GLN A 114 13.32 -17.20 -6.28
C GLN A 114 12.84 -18.21 -7.33
N GLN A 115 12.69 -19.48 -6.96
CA GLN A 115 12.24 -20.53 -7.88
C GLN A 115 10.73 -20.51 -8.13
N TRP A 116 9.93 -20.11 -7.13
CA TRP A 116 8.46 -20.08 -7.22
C TRP A 116 7.88 -18.70 -7.59
N ILE A 117 8.61 -17.61 -7.33
CA ILE A 117 8.15 -16.23 -7.60
C ILE A 117 9.02 -15.62 -8.71
N PRO A 118 8.58 -15.68 -9.98
CA PRO A 118 9.22 -14.89 -11.02
C PRO A 118 9.11 -13.41 -10.64
N LEU A 119 10.23 -12.69 -10.65
CA LEU A 119 10.45 -11.30 -10.18
C LEU A 119 10.89 -11.07 -8.71
N PHE A 120 11.18 -12.13 -7.92
CA PHE A 120 11.74 -11.95 -6.57
C PHE A 120 13.06 -11.16 -6.54
N ASN A 121 13.86 -11.26 -7.61
CA ASN A 121 15.15 -10.57 -7.71
C ASN A 121 15.03 -9.03 -7.85
N SER A 122 13.85 -8.52 -8.20
CA SER A 122 13.61 -7.08 -8.36
C SER A 122 12.83 -6.45 -7.20
N HIS A 123 12.53 -7.18 -6.12
CA HIS A 123 11.69 -6.70 -4.99
C HIS A 123 10.26 -6.32 -5.42
N VAL A 124 9.73 -6.99 -6.46
CA VAL A 124 8.39 -6.76 -7.02
C VAL A 124 7.55 -8.03 -6.89
N SER A 125 7.76 -8.78 -5.82
CA SER A 125 7.12 -10.08 -5.59
C SER A 125 5.61 -9.94 -5.38
N TRP A 126 5.16 -8.76 -4.94
CA TRP A 126 3.75 -8.44 -4.69
C TRP A 126 2.89 -8.30 -5.96
N LEU A 127 3.49 -7.95 -7.10
CA LEU A 127 2.74 -7.53 -8.29
C LEU A 127 1.94 -8.68 -8.90
N ALA A 128 2.59 -9.84 -9.09
CA ALA A 128 1.95 -11.04 -9.62
C ALA A 128 0.77 -11.52 -8.74
N PRO A 129 0.91 -11.74 -7.42
CA PRO A 129 -0.19 -12.19 -6.58
C PRO A 129 -1.31 -11.15 -6.50
N VAL A 130 -1.01 -9.85 -6.44
CA VAL A 130 -2.06 -8.83 -6.47
C VAL A 130 -2.83 -8.83 -7.78
N PHE A 131 -2.16 -8.98 -8.91
CA PHE A 131 -2.84 -9.05 -10.21
C PHE A 131 -3.79 -10.26 -10.28
N ILE A 132 -3.35 -11.42 -9.79
CA ILE A 132 -4.17 -12.64 -9.72
C ILE A 132 -5.40 -12.41 -8.83
N VAL A 133 -5.22 -11.84 -7.64
CA VAL A 133 -6.31 -11.60 -6.68
C VAL A 133 -7.31 -10.59 -7.25
N ILE A 134 -6.85 -9.54 -7.92
CA ILE A 134 -7.74 -8.56 -8.56
C ILE A 134 -8.59 -9.22 -9.65
N ILE A 135 -8.01 -10.08 -10.49
CA ILE A 135 -8.76 -10.82 -11.52
C ILE A 135 -9.79 -11.74 -10.87
N ALA A 136 -9.38 -12.49 -9.84
CA ALA A 136 -10.26 -13.41 -9.13
C ALA A 136 -11.44 -12.68 -8.48
N VAL A 137 -11.16 -11.58 -7.77
CA VAL A 137 -12.17 -10.70 -7.17
C VAL A 137 -13.13 -10.20 -8.25
N LYS A 138 -12.62 -9.62 -9.34
CA LYS A 138 -13.45 -9.10 -10.42
C LYS A 138 -14.34 -10.19 -11.04
N ALA A 139 -13.81 -11.39 -11.23
CA ALA A 139 -14.59 -12.53 -11.74
C ALA A 139 -15.72 -12.91 -10.77
N VAL A 140 -15.44 -12.99 -9.46
CA VAL A 140 -16.43 -13.29 -8.43
C VAL A 140 -17.51 -12.20 -8.37
N THR A 141 -17.12 -10.92 -8.39
CA THR A 141 -18.08 -9.79 -8.39
C THR A 141 -18.97 -9.80 -9.63
N LEU A 142 -18.44 -10.13 -10.82
CA LEU A 142 -19.22 -10.24 -12.05
C LEU A 142 -20.20 -11.42 -12.02
N VAL A 143 -19.78 -12.57 -11.49
CA VAL A 143 -20.67 -13.74 -11.32
C VAL A 143 -21.80 -13.41 -10.36
N LYS A 144 -21.49 -12.81 -9.20
CA LYS A 144 -22.49 -12.42 -8.19
C LYS A 144 -23.52 -11.43 -8.75
N ARG A 145 -23.08 -10.42 -9.52
CA ARG A 145 -23.99 -9.50 -10.20
C ARG A 145 -24.90 -10.19 -11.22
N ARG A 146 -24.43 -11.23 -11.92
CA ARG A 146 -25.29 -11.99 -12.84
C ARG A 146 -26.37 -12.79 -12.12
N THR A 147 -26.08 -13.34 -10.94
CA THR A 147 -27.04 -14.13 -10.17
C THR A 147 -28.14 -13.27 -9.54
N GLU A 148 -27.81 -12.05 -9.08
CA GLU A 148 -28.80 -11.12 -8.51
C GLU A 148 -29.74 -10.47 -9.55
N VAL A 149 -29.35 -10.43 -10.84
CA VAL A 149 -30.23 -9.93 -11.93
C VAL A 149 -31.17 -11.02 -12.46
N ALA A 150 -31.00 -12.28 -12.03
CA ALA A 150 -31.77 -13.42 -12.51
C ALA A 150 -33.06 -13.82 -11.73
N PRO A 151 -33.60 -13.09 -10.71
CA PRO A 151 -34.91 -13.43 -10.17
C PRO A 151 -35.99 -12.46 -10.68
N ALA A 152 -36.52 -12.75 -11.86
CA ALA A 152 -37.85 -12.30 -12.28
C ALA A 152 -38.38 -13.28 -13.33
N GLN A 153 -38.73 -14.48 -12.87
CA GLN A 153 -39.79 -15.28 -13.48
C GLN A 153 -40.94 -15.37 -12.47
#